data_AF-A0A9E5NLE4-F1
#
_entry.id   AF-A0A9E5NLE4-F1
#
_cell.length_a   1.000
_cell.length_b   1.000
_cell.length_c   1.000
_cell.angle_alpha   90.00
_cell.angle_beta   90.00
_cell.angle_gamma   90.00
#
_symmetry.space_group_name_H-M   'P 1'
#
loop_
_entity.id
_entity.type
_entity.pdbx_description
1 polymer ?
#
loop_
_entity_poly.entity_id
_entity_poly.type
_entity_poly.pdbx_seq_one_letter_code
_entity_poly.pdbx_strand_id
1 'polypeptide(L)' 'MQETPSTGKSLEELISRARRMAQRYAEISAYSLNPDQEVWEGIVRGIGRQAHTLGWPYCP' A
#
# COMPACT_ATOMS: atom_id res chain seq x y z
N MET A 1 -0.15 -16.81 18.83
CA MET A 1 -0.07 -15.80 17.76
C MET A 1 -1.34 -14.98 17.87
N GLN A 2 -1.27 -13.68 18.19
CA GLN A 2 -2.48 -12.84 18.17
C GLN A 2 -3.04 -12.85 16.75
N GLU A 3 -4.29 -13.26 16.60
CA GLU A 3 -5.00 -13.19 15.32
C GLU A 3 -5.00 -11.73 14.88
N THR A 4 -4.24 -11.43 13.85
CA THR A 4 -4.20 -10.08 13.33
C THR A 4 -5.55 -9.82 12.70
N PRO A 5 -6.24 -8.70 13.01
CA PRO A 5 -7.54 -8.45 12.42
C PRO A 5 -7.36 -8.34 10.92
N SER A 6 -7.97 -9.28 10.19
CA SER A 6 -8.38 -9.01 8.82
C SER A 6 -9.07 -7.65 8.85
N THR A 7 -8.58 -6.71 8.05
CA THR A 7 -9.14 -5.35 7.99
C THR A 7 -10.62 -5.33 7.54
N GLY A 8 -11.21 -6.49 7.24
CA GLY A 8 -12.54 -6.67 6.66
C GLY A 8 -12.61 -6.28 5.19
N LYS A 9 -11.47 -5.88 4.59
CA LYS A 9 -11.36 -5.38 3.21
C LYS A 9 -10.66 -6.41 2.35
N SER A 10 -11.01 -6.42 1.07
CA SER A 10 -10.36 -7.32 0.11
C SER A 10 -8.91 -6.88 -0.15
N LEU A 11 -8.06 -7.82 -0.58
CA LEU A 11 -6.69 -7.50 -0.99
C LEU A 11 -6.66 -6.44 -2.10
N GLU A 12 -7.58 -6.51 -3.06
CA GLU A 12 -7.70 -5.56 -4.15
C GLU A 12 -8.02 -4.14 -3.65
N GLU A 13 -8.95 -4.01 -2.70
CA GLU A 13 -9.28 -2.73 -2.08
C GLU A 13 -8.10 -2.12 -1.34
N LEU A 14 -7.30 -2.94 -0.66
CA LEU A 14 -6.12 -2.50 0.08
C LEU A 14 -4.98 -2.07 -0.85
N ILE A 15 -4.74 -2.80 -1.94
CA ILE A 15 -3.78 -2.39 -2.99
C ILE A 15 -4.24 -1.08 -3.64
N SER A 16 -5.54 -0.98 -3.98
CA SER A 16 -6.13 0.23 -4.55
C SER A 16 -6.00 1.44 -3.60
N ARG A 17 -6.18 1.22 -2.29
CA ARG A 17 -5.95 2.23 -1.25
C ARG A 17 -4.48 2.63 -1.17
N ALA A 18 -3.55 1.67 -1.16
CA ALA A 18 -2.12 1.94 -1.14
C ALA A 18 -1.68 2.76 -2.37
N ARG A 19 -2.23 2.46 -3.56
CA ARG A 19 -1.99 3.23 -4.78
C ARG A 19 -2.41 4.69 -4.63
N ARG A 20 -3.63 4.93 -4.14
CA ARG A 20 -4.13 6.30 -3.87
C ARG A 20 -3.26 7.03 -2.85
N MET A 21 -2.78 6.34 -1.81
CA MET A 21 -1.89 6.94 -0.82
C MET A 21 -0.54 7.34 -1.43
N ALA A 22 0.08 6.48 -2.25
CA ALA A 22 1.34 6.77 -2.91
C ALA A 22 1.24 7.99 -3.85
N GLN A 23 0.18 8.03 -4.67
CA GLN A 23 -0.10 9.17 -5.57
C GLN A 23 -0.36 10.46 -4.78
N ARG A 24 -1.23 10.39 -3.77
CA ARG A 24 -1.54 11.56 -2.93
C ARG A 24 -0.31 12.09 -2.19
N TYR A 25 0.56 11.20 -1.72
CA TYR A 25 1.78 11.60 -1.03
C TYR A 25 2.72 12.39 -1.95
N ALA A 26 2.83 12.02 -3.22
CA ALA A 26 3.60 12.77 -4.20
C ALA A 26 2.99 14.15 -4.54
N GLU A 27 1.68 14.33 -4.38
CA GLU A 27 1.02 15.63 -4.57
C GLU A 27 1.28 16.61 -3.40
N ILE A 28 1.43 16.10 -2.17
CA ILE A 28 1.46 16.91 -0.95
C ILE A 28 2.83 17.00 -0.29
N SER A 29 3.81 16.22 -0.75
CA SER A 29 5.17 16.19 -0.21
C SER A 29 6.17 16.80 -1.18
N ALA A 30 7.41 17.01 -0.72
CA ALA A 30 8.51 17.42 -1.58
C ALA A 30 9.07 16.27 -2.45
N TYR A 31 8.50 15.06 -2.35
CA TYR A 31 8.95 13.87 -3.05
C TYR A 31 8.08 13.58 -4.28
N SER A 32 8.69 12.99 -5.30
CA SER A 32 8.00 12.50 -6.49
C SER A 32 8.05 10.97 -6.54
N LEU A 33 7.05 10.35 -7.16
CA LEU A 33 7.12 8.94 -7.51
C LEU A 33 8.21 8.71 -8.56
N ASN A 34 8.75 7.49 -8.59
CA ASN A 34 9.62 7.08 -9.68
C ASN A 34 8.87 7.24 -11.02
N PRO A 35 9.50 7.81 -12.07
CA PRO A 35 8.87 7.96 -13.38
C PRO A 35 8.48 6.63 -14.01
N ASP A 36 9.17 5.54 -13.69
CA ASP A 36 8.76 4.20 -14.04
C ASP A 36 7.69 3.70 -13.06
N GLN A 37 6.47 3.50 -13.59
CA GLN A 37 5.34 3.03 -12.81
C GLN A 37 5.57 1.64 -12.21
N GLU A 38 6.26 0.74 -12.91
CA GLU A 38 6.43 -0.64 -12.45
C GLU A 38 7.24 -0.69 -11.14
N VAL A 39 8.19 0.24 -10.97
CA VAL A 39 9.05 0.34 -9.79
C VAL A 39 8.23 0.58 -8.51
N TRP A 40 7.30 1.53 -8.53
CA TRP A 40 6.52 1.85 -7.33
C TRP A 40 5.23 1.03 -7.22
N GLU A 41 4.72 0.46 -8.32
CA GLU A 41 3.56 -0.43 -8.32
C GLU A 41 3.85 -1.75 -7.56
N GLY A 42 5.08 -2.26 -7.64
CA GLY A 42 5.53 -3.39 -6.81
C GLY A 42 5.44 -3.08 -5.31
N ILE A 43 5.89 -1.89 -4.90
CA ILE A 43 5.84 -1.42 -3.50
C ILE A 43 4.39 -1.29 -3.03
N VAL A 44 3.52 -0.68 -3.85
CA VAL A 44 2.07 -0.54 -3.57
C VAL A 44 1.41 -1.90 -3.34
N ARG A 45 1.75 -2.91 -4.15
CA ARG A 45 1.24 -4.29 -3.98
C ARG A 45 1.74 -4.92 -2.68
N GLY A 46 3.02 -4.70 -2.35
CA GLY A 46 3.60 -5.13 -1.09
C GLY A 46 2.87 -4.54 0.12
N ILE A 47 2.66 -3.21 0.13
CA ILE A 47 1.93 -2.49 1.19
C ILE A 47 0.50 -3.06 1.36
N GLY A 48 -0.21 -3.29 0.26
CA GLY A 48 -1.55 -3.89 0.28
C GLY A 48 -1.56 -5.29 0.88
N ARG A 49 -0.55 -6.12 0.57
CA ARG A 49 -0.39 -7.46 1.16
C ARG A 49 -0.06 -7.40 2.65
N GLN A 50 0.82 -6.50 3.08
CA GLN A 50 1.11 -6.32 4.51
C GLN A 50 -0.15 -5.90 5.27
N ALA A 51 -0.91 -4.95 4.73
CA ALA A 51 -2.19 -4.54 5.32
C ALA A 51 -3.21 -5.67 5.39
N HIS A 52 -3.27 -6.53 4.37
CA HIS A 52 -4.18 -7.66 4.33
C HIS A 52 -3.82 -8.75 5.35
N THR A 53 -2.53 -9.10 5.44
CA THR A 53 -2.04 -10.19 6.29
C THR A 53 -1.87 -9.78 7.74
N LEU A 54 -1.39 -8.55 7.98
CA LEU A 54 -0.98 -8.06 9.30
C LEU A 54 -1.89 -6.96 9.85
N GLY A 55 -3.01 -6.65 9.18
CA GLY A 55 -3.91 -5.58 9.59
C GLY A 55 -3.33 -4.16 9.47
N TRP A 56 -2.09 -4.00 9.00
CA TRP A 56 -1.38 -2.72 8.94
C TRP A 56 -0.44 -2.61 7.71
N PRO A 57 -0.37 -1.44 7.03
CA PRO A 57 0.44 -1.23 5.83
C PRO A 57 1.93 -1.06 6.14
N TYR A 58 2.58 -2.12 6.61
CA TYR A 58 4.03 -2.09 6.87
C TYR A 58 4.85 -1.91 5.59
N CYS A 59 6.08 -1.44 5.76
CA CYS A 59 7.07 -1.42 4.69
C CYS A 59 7.23 -2.85 4.13
N PRO A 60 7.07 -3.05 2.82
CA PRO A 60 7.11 -4.38 2.21
C PRO A 60 8.53 -4.93 2.07
#